data_AF-A0A140L6D2-F1
#
_entry.id   AF-A0A140L6D2-F1
#
_cell.length_a   1.000
_cell.length_b   1.000
_cell.length_c   1.000
_cell.angle_alpha   90.00
_cell.angle_beta   90.00
_cell.angle_gamma   90.00
#
_symmetry.space_group_name_H-M   'P 1'
#
loop_
_entity.id
_entity.type
_entity.pdbx_description
1 polymer ?
#
loop_
_entity_poly.entity_id
_entity_poly.type
_entity_poly.pdbx_seq_one_letter_code
_entity_poly.pdbx_strand_id
1 'polypeptide(L)'
;MREIFTLTDVMNSLIELESIGYEFYSALGEKVEDRPQKELLRQLAEDEKGHEALYRDMKRHLETSDEDLPLEGEYEAYIRALIDQNFFIRKNKIEVKNLDEAFDIAERLEKDTIFLLNELKSVVMEHQRKNIEKIIEEERSHLKKILWMR
;
A
#
# COMPACT_ATOMS: atom_id res chain seq x y z
N MET A 1 -14.43 7.80 24.95
CA MET A 1 -13.26 8.55 24.45
C MET A 1 -12.98 8.07 23.06
N ARG A 2 -12.73 8.95 22.09
CA ARG A 2 -12.17 8.52 20.81
C ARG A 2 -10.75 8.02 21.09
N GLU A 3 -10.41 6.89 20.48
CA GLU A 3 -9.02 6.41 20.45
C GLU A 3 -8.19 7.43 19.67
N ILE A 4 -7.01 7.79 20.18
CA ILE A 4 -6.11 8.75 19.55
C ILE A 4 -5.55 8.08 18.30
N PHE A 5 -5.67 8.72 17.13
CA PHE A 5 -5.09 8.21 15.89
C PHE A 5 -3.65 8.68 15.76
N THR A 6 -2.70 7.77 15.59
CA THR A 6 -1.28 8.11 15.51
C THR A 6 -0.61 7.62 14.22
N LEU A 7 0.68 7.93 14.03
CA LEU A 7 1.45 7.39 12.92
C LEU A 7 1.60 5.87 13.03
N THR A 8 1.61 5.31 14.24
CA THR A 8 1.55 3.86 14.46
C THR A 8 0.30 3.24 13.83
N ASP A 9 -0.87 3.89 13.94
CA ASP A 9 -2.10 3.40 13.32
C ASP A 9 -2.06 3.47 11.80
N VAL A 10 -1.41 4.51 11.26
CA VAL A 10 -1.14 4.61 9.82
C VAL A 10 -0.24 3.45 9.38
N MET A 11 0.86 3.17 10.10
CA MET A 11 1.74 2.05 9.78
C MET A 11 1.03 0.70 9.87
N ASN A 12 0.15 0.50 10.87
CA ASN A 12 -0.69 -0.70 10.96
C ASN A 12 -1.57 -0.86 9.73
N SER A 13 -2.15 0.24 9.26
CA SER A 13 -3.00 0.23 8.07
C SER A 13 -2.20 -0.12 6.81
N LEU A 14 -1.01 0.48 6.64
CA LEU A 14 -0.12 0.16 5.53
C LEU A 14 0.30 -1.31 5.54
N ILE A 15 0.72 -1.85 6.69
CA ILE A 15 1.05 -3.27 6.84
C ILE A 15 -0.11 -4.19 6.42
N GLU A 16 -1.35 -3.82 6.77
CA GLU A 16 -2.52 -4.60 6.35
C GLU A 16 -2.78 -4.47 4.84
N LEU A 17 -2.57 -3.28 4.26
CA LEU A 17 -2.68 -3.06 2.82
C LEU A 17 -1.68 -3.91 2.03
N GLU A 18 -0.41 -3.98 2.46
CA GLU A 18 0.60 -4.83 1.82
C GLU A 18 0.22 -6.32 1.87
N SER A 19 -0.38 -6.77 2.98
CA SER A 19 -0.88 -8.14 3.08
C SER A 19 -2.01 -8.40 2.08
N ILE A 20 -2.89 -7.41 1.86
CA ILE A 20 -3.98 -7.50 0.87
C ILE A 20 -3.41 -7.49 -0.55
N GLY A 21 -2.43 -6.64 -0.85
CA GLY A 21 -1.74 -6.60 -2.14
C GLY A 21 -1.03 -7.90 -2.46
N TYR A 22 -0.30 -8.46 -1.48
CA TYR A 22 0.33 -9.78 -1.59
C TYR A 22 -0.68 -10.89 -1.95
N GLU A 23 -1.78 -10.97 -1.21
CA GLU A 23 -2.85 -11.95 -1.45
C GLU A 23 -3.46 -11.75 -2.85
N PHE A 24 -3.72 -10.50 -3.23
CA PHE A 24 -4.30 -10.14 -4.52
C PHE A 24 -3.40 -10.55 -5.68
N TYR A 25 -2.13 -10.16 -5.67
CA TYR A 25 -1.18 -10.49 -6.74
C TYR A 25 -0.87 -11.98 -6.81
N SER A 26 -0.75 -12.65 -5.66
CA SER A 26 -0.56 -14.11 -5.61
C SER A 26 -1.74 -14.85 -6.24
N ALA A 27 -2.97 -14.50 -5.86
CA ALA A 27 -4.18 -15.12 -6.40
C ALA A 27 -4.36 -14.82 -7.90
N LEU A 28 -3.97 -13.64 -8.36
CA LEU A 28 -4.02 -13.29 -9.77
C LEU A 28 -2.98 -14.08 -10.57
N GLY A 29 -1.75 -14.22 -10.08
CA GLY A 29 -0.68 -14.98 -10.74
C GLY A 29 -0.98 -16.48 -10.93
N GLU A 30 -1.88 -17.05 -10.13
CA GLU A 30 -2.38 -18.41 -10.32
C GLU A 30 -3.37 -18.54 -11.49
N LYS A 31 -4.07 -17.46 -11.83
CA LYS A 31 -5.11 -17.43 -12.87
C LYS A 31 -4.60 -17.02 -14.25
N VAL A 32 -3.40 -16.45 -14.34
CA VAL A 32 -2.82 -15.99 -15.61
C VAL A 32 -2.04 -17.10 -16.30
N GLU A 33 -2.30 -17.29 -17.60
CA GLU A 33 -1.60 -18.27 -18.44
C GLU A 33 -0.33 -17.69 -19.09
N ASP A 34 -0.34 -16.40 -19.43
CA ASP A 34 0.81 -15.74 -20.05
C ASP A 34 2.01 -15.68 -19.10
N ARG A 35 3.16 -16.15 -19.58
CA ARG A 35 4.37 -16.29 -18.75
C ARG A 35 4.93 -14.94 -18.29
N PRO A 36 5.13 -13.93 -19.17
CA PRO A 36 5.52 -12.58 -18.76
C PRO A 36 4.62 -11.97 -17.67
N GLN A 37 3.30 -12.03 -17.85
CA GLN A 37 2.35 -11.47 -16.89
C GLN A 37 2.40 -12.21 -15.54
N LYS A 38 2.50 -13.55 -15.57
CA LYS A 38 2.64 -14.36 -14.36
C LYS A 38 3.90 -14.03 -13.57
N GLU A 39 5.03 -13.82 -14.26
CA GLU A 39 6.29 -13.43 -13.60
C GLU A 39 6.19 -12.02 -13.00
N LEU A 40 5.55 -11.08 -13.70
CA LEU A 40 5.28 -9.74 -13.14
C LEU A 40 4.48 -9.85 -11.84
N LEU A 41 3.36 -10.57 -11.85
CA LEU A 41 2.48 -10.69 -10.68
C LEU A 41 3.18 -11.35 -9.49
N ARG A 42 4.02 -12.36 -9.76
CA ARG A 42 4.86 -12.98 -8.74
C ARG A 42 5.88 -11.99 -8.16
N GLN A 43 6.49 -11.16 -9.02
CA GLN A 43 7.41 -10.12 -8.57
C GLN A 43 6.69 -9.10 -7.69
N LEU A 44 5.55 -8.57 -8.13
CA LEU A 44 4.75 -7.61 -7.36
C LEU A 44 4.41 -8.17 -5.97
N ALA A 45 3.91 -9.40 -5.90
CA ALA A 45 3.63 -10.06 -4.63
C ALA A 45 4.85 -10.16 -3.70
N GLU A 46 6.05 -10.38 -4.23
CA GLU A 46 7.26 -10.43 -3.39
C GLU A 46 7.72 -9.03 -2.96
N ASP A 47 7.55 -8.02 -3.80
CA ASP A 47 7.87 -6.63 -3.50
C ASP A 47 7.00 -6.11 -2.33
N GLU A 48 5.71 -6.47 -2.27
CA GLU A 48 4.78 -6.15 -1.15
C GLU A 48 5.28 -6.67 0.21
N LYS A 49 5.90 -7.86 0.25
CA LYS A 49 6.50 -8.36 1.51
C LYS A 49 7.68 -7.50 1.96
N GLY A 50 8.44 -6.98 0.99
CA GLY A 50 9.52 -6.04 1.25
C GLY A 50 9.01 -4.73 1.83
N HIS A 51 7.91 -4.21 1.29
CA HIS A 51 7.22 -3.02 1.80
C HIS A 51 6.65 -3.26 3.20
N GLU A 52 5.97 -4.38 3.43
CA GLU A 52 5.44 -4.78 4.73
C GLU A 52 6.55 -4.79 5.80
N ALA A 53 7.69 -5.40 5.50
CA ALA A 53 8.84 -5.46 6.39
C ALA A 53 9.38 -4.06 6.74
N LEU A 54 9.39 -3.15 5.77
CA LEU A 54 9.83 -1.76 5.94
C LEU A 54 8.86 -0.98 6.82
N TYR A 55 7.54 -1.12 6.61
CA TYR A 55 6.54 -0.48 7.48
C TYR A 55 6.55 -1.02 8.90
N ARG A 56 6.79 -2.33 9.07
CA ARG A 56 7.00 -2.92 10.40
C ARG A 56 8.22 -2.34 11.11
N ASP A 57 9.29 -2.03 10.39
CA ASP A 57 10.47 -1.39 10.96
C ASP A 57 10.19 0.06 11.36
N MET A 58 9.56 0.84 10.49
CA MET A 58 9.11 2.20 10.80
C MET A 58 8.19 2.24 12.02
N LYS A 59 7.23 1.31 12.10
CA LYS A 59 6.36 1.14 13.26
C LYS A 59 7.14 0.90 14.55
N ARG A 60 8.10 -0.04 14.54
CA ARG A 60 8.92 -0.33 15.74
C ARG A 60 9.68 0.91 16.21
N HIS A 61 10.17 1.74 15.29
CA HIS A 61 10.82 3.00 15.63
C HIS A 61 9.86 4.00 16.29
N LEU A 62 8.63 4.13 15.78
CA LEU A 62 7.61 4.98 16.39
C LEU A 62 7.25 4.48 17.81
N GLU A 63 7.07 3.18 18.00
CA GLU A 63 6.74 2.58 19.31
C GLU A 63 7.85 2.69 20.36
N THR A 64 9.09 2.90 19.94
CA THR A 64 10.27 2.99 20.84
C THR A 64 10.83 4.41 20.98
N SER A 65 10.15 5.40 20.41
CA SER A 65 10.53 6.81 20.47
C SER A 65 9.34 7.68 20.87
N ASP A 66 9.60 8.96 21.18
CA ASP A 66 8.54 9.96 21.42
C ASP A 66 8.05 10.60 20.10
N GLU A 67 8.26 9.93 18.96
CA GLU A 67 7.94 10.45 17.62
C GLU A 67 6.55 10.02 17.13
N ASP A 68 5.84 9.17 17.88
CA ASP A 68 4.47 8.76 17.54
C ASP A 68 3.45 9.86 17.88
N LEU A 69 3.40 10.88 17.02
CA LEU A 69 2.56 12.04 17.21
C LEU A 69 1.09 11.76 16.82
N PRO A 70 0.12 12.32 17.57
CA PRO A 70 -1.28 12.21 17.22
C PRO A 70 -1.58 13.01 15.94
N LEU A 71 -2.40 12.42 15.07
CA LEU A 71 -3.07 13.10 13.98
C LEU A 71 -4.48 13.48 14.45
N GLU A 72 -4.86 14.75 14.29
CA GLU A 72 -6.12 15.27 14.84
C GLU A 72 -6.93 16.06 13.82
N GLY A 73 -8.22 16.22 14.12
CA GLY A 73 -9.12 17.14 13.42
C GLY A 73 -9.35 16.78 11.95
N GLU A 74 -9.30 17.79 11.08
CA GLU A 74 -9.55 17.62 9.64
C GLU A 74 -8.49 16.73 8.98
N TYR A 75 -7.26 16.77 9.47
CA TYR A 75 -6.16 16.01 8.89
C TYR A 75 -6.25 14.51 9.23
N GLU A 76 -6.65 14.17 10.45
CA GLU A 76 -7.00 12.78 10.82
C GLU A 76 -8.07 12.23 9.85
N ALA A 77 -9.16 12.97 9.67
CA ALA A 77 -10.27 12.55 8.81
C ALA A 77 -9.81 12.35 7.36
N TYR A 78 -8.93 13.23 6.87
CA TYR A 78 -8.34 13.13 5.54
C TYR A 78 -7.49 11.87 5.37
N ILE A 79 -6.50 11.62 6.24
CA ILE A 79 -5.64 10.44 6.15
C ILE A 79 -6.44 9.15 6.29
N ARG A 80 -7.42 9.11 7.21
CA ARG A 80 -8.32 7.96 7.33
C ARG A 80 -9.09 7.71 6.03
N ALA A 81 -9.58 8.74 5.35
CA ALA A 81 -10.28 8.57 4.08
C ALA A 81 -9.37 8.00 2.98
N LEU A 82 -8.10 8.40 2.93
CA LEU A 82 -7.14 7.86 1.96
C LEU A 82 -6.80 6.40 2.24
N ILE A 83 -6.61 6.05 3.51
CA ILE A 83 -6.44 4.66 3.94
C ILE A 83 -7.69 3.85 3.55
N ASP A 84 -8.87 4.37 3.84
CA ASP A 84 -10.16 3.71 3.56
C ASP A 84 -10.37 3.42 2.08
N GLN A 85 -9.92 4.33 1.21
CA GLN A 85 -9.93 4.19 -0.25
C GLN A 85 -9.07 3.02 -0.71
N ASN A 86 -7.93 2.77 -0.07
CA ASN A 86 -7.03 1.65 -0.40
C ASN A 86 -7.61 0.29 0.02
N PHE A 87 -8.50 0.23 1.03
CA PHE A 87 -9.16 -1.01 1.46
C PHE A 87 -10.33 -1.48 0.56
N PHE A 88 -10.49 -0.91 -0.64
CA PHE A 88 -11.65 -1.16 -1.50
C PHE A 88 -11.81 -2.64 -1.91
N ILE A 89 -10.72 -3.39 -2.07
CA ILE A 89 -10.75 -4.82 -2.41
C ILE A 89 -11.46 -5.62 -1.33
N ARG A 90 -11.00 -5.47 -0.08
CA ARG A 90 -11.55 -6.16 1.08
C ARG A 90 -13.00 -5.76 1.35
N LYS A 91 -13.30 -4.47 1.23
CA LYS A 91 -14.65 -3.91 1.49
C LYS A 91 -15.69 -4.40 0.50
N ASN A 92 -15.34 -4.43 -0.78
CA ASN A 92 -16.28 -4.78 -1.84
C ASN A 92 -16.29 -6.27 -2.18
N LYS A 93 -15.45 -7.08 -1.52
CA LYS A 93 -15.30 -8.53 -1.79
C LYS A 93 -15.15 -8.78 -3.30
N ILE A 94 -14.21 -8.05 -3.91
CA ILE A 94 -14.12 -8.00 -5.37
C ILE A 94 -13.77 -9.40 -5.90
N GLU A 95 -14.66 -9.95 -6.72
CA GLU A 95 -14.41 -11.14 -7.50
C GLU A 95 -13.91 -10.75 -8.88
N VAL A 96 -12.63 -11.02 -9.15
CA VAL A 96 -12.00 -10.78 -10.46
C VAL A 96 -12.56 -11.77 -11.48
N LYS A 97 -13.28 -11.28 -12.50
CA LYS A 97 -13.92 -12.13 -13.52
C LYS A 97 -13.02 -12.44 -14.70
N ASN A 98 -12.15 -11.51 -15.05
CA ASN A 98 -11.20 -11.63 -16.14
C ASN A 98 -9.93 -10.83 -15.85
N LEU A 99 -8.94 -11.02 -16.72
CA LEU A 99 -7.62 -10.43 -16.55
C LEU A 99 -7.63 -8.89 -16.69
N ASP A 100 -8.43 -8.33 -17.58
CA ASP A 100 -8.54 -6.87 -17.76
C ASP A 100 -9.04 -6.19 -16.49
N GLU A 101 -10.09 -6.75 -15.87
CA GLU A 101 -10.62 -6.27 -14.58
C GLU A 101 -9.57 -6.38 -13.48
N ALA A 102 -8.75 -7.43 -13.51
CA ALA A 102 -7.67 -7.62 -12.55
C ALA A 102 -6.59 -6.53 -12.69
N PHE A 103 -6.20 -6.19 -13.93
CA PHE A 103 -5.27 -5.11 -14.20
C PHE A 103 -5.85 -3.73 -13.85
N ASP A 104 -7.16 -3.50 -14.03
CA ASP A 104 -7.82 -2.27 -13.57
C ASP A 104 -7.75 -2.12 -12.04
N ILE A 105 -7.94 -3.22 -11.31
CA ILE A 105 -7.83 -3.25 -9.84
C ILE A 105 -6.38 -3.00 -9.41
N ALA A 106 -5.42 -3.67 -10.04
CA ALA A 106 -3.99 -3.46 -9.78
C ALA A 106 -3.58 -2.01 -10.04
N GLU A 107 -3.94 -1.45 -11.20
CA GLU A 107 -3.67 -0.05 -11.55
C GLU A 107 -4.22 0.92 -10.50
N ARG A 108 -5.44 0.65 -10.01
CA ARG A 108 -6.05 1.45 -8.96
C ARG A 108 -5.32 1.33 -7.62
N LEU A 109 -4.97 0.11 -7.19
CA LEU A 109 -4.21 -0.11 -5.96
C LEU A 109 -2.94 0.74 -5.96
N GLU A 110 -2.12 0.59 -7.00
CA GLU A 110 -0.86 1.32 -7.13
C GLU A 110 -1.06 2.84 -7.06
N LYS A 111 -2.06 3.37 -7.77
CA LYS A 111 -2.37 4.81 -7.76
C LYS A 111 -2.82 5.31 -6.39
N ASP A 112 -3.68 4.55 -5.73
CA ASP A 112 -4.24 4.90 -4.42
C ASP A 112 -3.13 4.83 -3.33
N THR A 113 -2.21 3.86 -3.42
CA THR A 113 -1.03 3.75 -2.54
C THR A 113 -0.07 4.90 -2.79
N ILE A 114 0.31 5.18 -4.03
CA ILE A 114 1.17 6.32 -4.38
C ILE A 114 0.59 7.63 -3.84
N PHE A 115 -0.72 7.83 -3.96
CA PHE A 115 -1.37 9.04 -3.45
C PHE A 115 -1.26 9.13 -1.92
N LEU A 116 -1.64 8.07 -1.19
CA LEU A 116 -1.51 8.00 0.27
C LEU A 116 -0.08 8.28 0.73
N LEU A 117 0.91 7.60 0.14
CA LEU A 117 2.32 7.75 0.54
C LEU A 117 2.86 9.16 0.27
N ASN A 118 2.41 9.82 -0.81
CA ASN A 118 2.81 11.20 -1.06
C ASN A 118 2.33 12.15 0.03
N GLU A 119 1.12 11.95 0.55
CA GLU A 119 0.58 12.73 1.66
C GLU A 119 1.33 12.44 2.96
N LEU A 120 1.67 11.18 3.22
CA LEU A 120 2.40 10.77 4.42
C LEU A 120 3.80 11.39 4.54
N LYS A 121 4.46 11.76 3.43
CA LYS A 121 5.75 12.48 3.48
C LYS A 121 5.69 13.77 4.29
N SER A 122 4.52 14.42 4.37
CA SER A 122 4.36 15.66 5.12
C SER A 122 4.34 15.45 6.64
N VAL A 123 4.01 14.25 7.11
CA VAL A 123 3.85 13.92 8.53
C VAL A 123 4.91 12.99 9.10
N VAL A 124 5.60 12.20 8.27
CA VAL A 124 6.71 11.37 8.75
C VAL A 124 7.98 12.19 8.99
N MET A 125 8.79 11.72 9.93
CA MET A 125 10.08 12.30 10.31
C MET A 125 11.07 12.28 9.13
N GLU A 126 11.99 13.25 9.08
CA GLU A 126 12.92 13.43 7.96
C GLU A 126 13.74 12.16 7.66
N HIS A 127 14.18 11.45 8.71
CA HIS A 127 14.94 10.22 8.55
C HIS A 127 14.11 9.06 7.99
N GLN A 128 12.79 9.08 8.16
CA GLN A 128 11.86 8.09 7.60
C GLN A 128 11.37 8.46 6.20
N ARG A 129 11.42 9.74 5.80
CA ARG A 129 10.98 10.20 4.47
C ARG A 129 11.66 9.46 3.33
N LYS A 130 12.95 9.16 3.46
CA LYS A 130 13.71 8.43 2.44
C LYS A 130 13.15 7.03 2.18
N ASN A 131 12.64 6.36 3.22
CA ASN A 131 12.03 5.04 3.08
C ASN A 131 10.70 5.14 2.32
N ILE A 132 9.86 6.13 2.67
CA ILE A 132 8.60 6.39 1.96
C ILE A 132 8.85 6.79 0.49
N GLU A 133 9.84 7.64 0.22
CA GLU A 133 10.21 8.03 -1.14
C GLU A 133 10.68 6.84 -1.98
N LYS A 134 11.45 5.93 -1.37
CA LYS A 134 11.87 4.70 -2.04
C LYS A 134 10.66 3.86 -2.44
N ILE A 135 9.71 3.63 -1.53
CA ILE A 135 8.50 2.86 -1.84
C ILE A 135 7.69 3.55 -2.93
N ILE A 136 7.49 4.87 -2.88
CA ILE A 136 6.78 5.62 -3.93
C ILE A 136 7.39 5.37 -5.32
N GLU A 137 8.72 5.32 -5.44
CA GLU A 137 9.38 5.03 -6.72
C GLU A 137 9.21 3.57 -7.17
N GLU A 138 9.14 2.63 -6.22
CA GLU A 138 8.84 1.22 -6.48
C GLU A 138 7.39 1.06 -6.98
N GLU A 139 6.39 1.66 -6.32
CA GLU A 139 4.99 1.63 -6.77
C GLU A 139 4.77 2.33 -8.12
N ARG A 140 5.50 3.42 -8.38
CA ARG A 140 5.53 4.02 -9.73
C ARG A 140 6.07 3.05 -10.76
N SER A 141 7.08 2.25 -10.39
CA SER A 141 7.63 1.19 -11.24
C SER A 141 6.60 0.10 -11.50
N HIS A 142 5.90 -0.35 -10.46
CA HIS A 142 4.81 -1.33 -10.54
C HIS A 142 3.72 -0.86 -11.50
N LEU A 143 3.19 0.35 -11.28
CA LEU A 143 2.18 0.97 -12.14
C LEU A 143 2.61 1.03 -13.61
N LYS A 144 3.87 1.44 -13.89
CA LYS A 144 4.40 1.47 -15.27
C LYS A 144 4.44 0.07 -15.89
N LYS A 145 4.85 -0.96 -15.14
CA LYS A 145 4.91 -2.34 -15.63
C LYS A 145 3.50 -2.90 -15.88
N ILE A 146 2.56 -2.65 -14.96
CA ILE A 146 1.14 -3.02 -15.09
C ILE A 146 0.55 -2.42 -16.36
N LEU A 147 0.71 -1.11 -16.56
CA LEU A 147 0.19 -0.41 -17.74
C LEU A 147 0.82 -0.87 -19.06
N TRP A 148 2.06 -1.36 -19.02
CA TRP A 148 2.74 -1.88 -20.22
C TRP A 148 2.35 -3.33 -20.56
N MET A 149 2.00 -4.14 -19.55
CA MET A 149 1.67 -5.56 -19.69
C MET A 149 0.19 -5.84 -19.93
N ARG A 150 -0.65 -4.79 -19.86
CA ARG A 150 -2.08 -4.86 -20.15
C ARG A 150 -2.36 -5.06 -21.63
#